data_AF-A0A1F9DIM0-F1
#
_entry.id   AF-A0A1F9DIM0-F1
#
_cell.length_a   1.000
_cell.length_b   1.000
_cell.length_c   1.000
_cell.angle_alpha   90.00
_cell.angle_beta   90.00
_cell.angle_gamma   90.00
#
_symmetry.space_group_name_H-M   'P 1'
#
loop_
_entity.id
_entity.type
_entity.pdbx_description
1 polymer ?
#
loop_
_entity_poly.entity_id
_entity_poly.type
_entity_poly.pdbx_seq_one_letter_code
_entity_poly.pdbx_strand_id
1 'polypeptide(L)'
;MNLKLYVGNIPFGASEDDLKKFFSEAGEVQSVKIVTNSYSGRPRGFGFVEMVSQEDAKKAISMLNGKTLMERALIVNEAKPQKKTGSEFRGRGNRNH
;
A
#
# COMPACT_ATOMS: atom_id res chain seq x y z
N MET A 1 -0.79 -8.34 -12.88
CA MET A 1 -1.85 -8.22 -11.84
C MET A 1 -1.18 -7.80 -10.54
N ASN A 2 -1.82 -6.94 -9.76
CA ASN A 2 -1.16 -6.19 -8.69
C ASN A 2 -1.55 -6.70 -7.31
N LEU A 3 -0.54 -7.03 -6.50
CA LEU A 3 -0.69 -7.40 -5.08
C LEU A 3 -0.71 -6.17 -4.16
N LYS A 4 -0.41 -4.99 -4.70
CA LYS A 4 -0.42 -3.73 -3.97
C LYS A 4 -1.80 -3.08 -4.02
N LEU A 5 -2.23 -2.60 -2.86
CA LEU A 5 -3.44 -1.88 -2.57
C LEU A 5 -3.08 -0.46 -2.16
N TYR A 6 -3.82 0.51 -2.68
CA TYR A 6 -3.76 1.90 -2.27
C TYR A 6 -4.77 2.11 -1.14
N VAL A 7 -4.32 2.74 -0.07
CA VAL A 7 -5.17 3.09 1.07
C VAL A 7 -5.14 4.61 1.23
N GLY A 8 -6.27 5.27 1.08
CA GLY A 8 -6.45 6.72 1.23
C GLY A 8 -7.34 7.06 2.42
N ASN A 9 -7.34 8.34 2.78
CA ASN A 9 -8.13 8.89 3.89
C ASN A 9 -7.80 8.28 5.28
N ILE A 10 -6.56 7.84 5.46
CA ILE A 10 -5.99 7.32 6.71
C ILE A 10 -5.96 8.46 7.75
N PRO A 11 -6.47 8.23 8.97
CA PRO A 11 -6.40 9.20 10.07
C PRO A 11 -4.95 9.36 10.56
N PHE A 12 -4.60 10.54 11.08
CA PHE A 12 -3.24 10.83 11.54
C PHE A 12 -2.74 9.93 12.67
N GLY A 13 -3.65 9.37 13.46
CA GLY A 13 -3.31 8.42 14.54
C GLY A 13 -3.13 6.99 14.08
N ALA A 14 -3.47 6.64 12.83
CA ALA A 14 -3.31 5.28 12.34
C ALA A 14 -1.86 5.02 11.91
N SER A 15 -1.32 3.91 12.41
CA SER A 15 0.02 3.45 12.11
C SER A 15 0.03 2.29 11.12
N GLU A 16 1.22 1.91 10.66
CA GLU A 16 1.40 0.78 9.75
C GLU A 16 0.91 -0.53 10.40
N ASP A 17 1.05 -0.66 11.72
CA ASP A 17 0.55 -1.81 12.49
C ASP A 17 -0.98 -1.89 12.51
N ASP A 18 -1.67 -0.76 12.65
CA ASP A 18 -3.14 -0.71 12.59
C ASP A 18 -3.65 -1.17 11.23
N LEU A 19 -3.05 -0.65 10.15
CA LEU A 19 -3.37 -1.08 8.78
C LEU A 19 -3.05 -2.57 8.61
N LYS A 20 -1.89 -3.03 9.08
CA LYS A 20 -1.52 -4.44 8.97
C LYS A 20 -2.56 -5.34 9.65
N LYS A 21 -2.97 -5.02 10.87
CA LYS A 21 -4.02 -5.75 11.60
C LYS A 21 -5.37 -5.69 10.89
N PHE A 22 -5.75 -4.50 10.39
CA PHE A 22 -7.02 -4.32 9.70
C PHE A 22 -7.09 -5.09 8.39
N PHE A 23 -6.00 -5.12 7.63
CA PHE A 23 -5.89 -5.88 6.39
C PHE A 23 -5.70 -7.39 6.64
N SER A 24 -5.15 -7.77 7.79
CA SER A 24 -5.06 -9.17 8.22
C SER A 24 -6.42 -9.85 8.41
N GLU A 25 -7.50 -9.09 8.62
CA GLU A 25 -8.88 -9.61 8.65
C GLU A 25 -9.34 -10.13 7.27
N ALA A 26 -8.82 -9.54 6.19
CA ALA A 26 -9.16 -9.91 4.82
C ALA A 26 -8.20 -10.94 4.22
N GLY A 27 -6.94 -10.97 4.67
CA GLY A 27 -5.92 -11.94 4.27
C GLY A 27 -4.51 -11.53 4.69
N GLU A 28 -3.49 -12.29 4.30
CA GLU A 28 -2.13 -12.05 4.79
C GLU A 28 -1.44 -10.87 4.09
N VAL A 29 -0.82 -10.00 4.90
CA VAL A 29 -0.16 -8.77 4.46
C VAL A 29 1.35 -9.00 4.36
N GLN A 30 1.89 -8.81 3.15
CA GLN A 30 3.32 -8.90 2.87
C GLN A 30 4.08 -7.64 3.34
N SER A 31 3.54 -6.45 3.09
CA SER A 31 4.20 -5.20 3.48
C SER A 31 3.21 -4.05 3.60
N VAL A 32 3.45 -3.11 4.51
CA VAL A 32 2.65 -1.89 4.66
C VAL A 32 3.60 -0.70 4.58
N LYS A 33 3.18 0.36 3.89
CA LYS A 33 3.93 1.60 3.76
C LYS A 33 3.00 2.80 3.77
N ILE A 34 3.04 3.60 4.82
CA ILE A 34 2.27 4.86 4.89
C ILE A 34 3.07 5.99 4.22
N VAL A 35 2.39 6.80 3.41
CA VAL A 35 2.96 8.01 2.78
C VAL A 35 2.23 9.24 3.30
N THR A 36 2.84 9.91 4.27
CA THR A 36 2.34 11.17 4.81
C THR A 36 2.96 12.35 4.07
N ASN A 37 2.13 13.33 3.70
CA ASN A 37 2.64 14.60 3.18
C ASN A 37 2.87 15.56 4.35
N SER A 38 4.11 15.68 4.79
CA SER A 38 4.51 16.61 5.86
C SER A 38 4.59 18.08 5.41
N TYR A 39 4.47 18.38 4.11
CA TYR A 39 4.84 19.69 3.56
C TYR A 39 3.70 20.73 3.51
N SER A 40 2.43 20.32 3.46
CA SER A 40 1.31 21.25 3.25
C SER A 40 0.49 21.55 4.51
N GLY A 41 0.86 21.03 5.69
CA GLY A 41 0.08 21.19 6.92
C GLY A 41 -1.35 20.63 6.86
N ARG A 42 -1.70 19.91 5.79
CA ARG A 42 -2.98 19.20 5.60
C ARG A 42 -2.71 17.71 5.41
N PRO A 43 -3.39 16.82 6.17
CA PRO A 43 -3.28 15.38 5.97
C PRO A 43 -3.74 15.04 4.57
N ARG A 44 -2.88 14.48 3.73
CA ARG A 44 -3.36 13.69 2.58
C ARG A 44 -3.57 12.21 2.96
N GLY A 45 -3.03 11.76 4.10
CA GLY A 45 -3.39 10.51 4.78
C GLY A 45 -3.52 9.32 3.85
N PHE A 46 -2.47 8.95 3.12
CA PHE A 46 -2.54 7.80 2.22
C PHE A 46 -1.33 6.87 2.42
N GLY A 47 -1.45 5.65 1.91
CA GLY A 47 -0.48 4.58 2.09
C GLY A 47 -0.71 3.47 1.08
N PHE A 48 0.17 2.48 1.13
CA PHE A 48 0.17 1.32 0.27
C PHE A 48 0.31 0.06 1.11
N VAL A 49 -0.48 -0.96 0.80
CA VAL A 49 -0.43 -2.28 1.44
C VAL A 49 -0.16 -3.31 0.36
N GLU A 50 0.77 -4.23 0.58
CA GLU A 50 1.08 -5.34 -0.32
C GLU A 50 0.58 -6.63 0.33
N MET A 51 -0.24 -7.38 -0.38
CA MET A 51 -0.77 -8.67 0.06
C MET A 51 0.10 -9.81 -0.47
N VAL A 52 0.04 -10.98 0.16
CA VAL A 52 0.70 -12.19 -0.41
C VAL A 52 -0.06 -12.78 -1.59
N SER A 53 -1.41 -12.71 -1.60
CA SER A 53 -2.23 -13.28 -2.67
C SER A 53 -3.14 -12.25 -3.32
N GLN A 54 -3.46 -12.48 -4.59
CA GLN A 54 -4.36 -11.61 -5.33
C GLN A 54 -5.81 -11.72 -4.85
N GLU A 55 -6.23 -12.91 -4.41
CA GLU A 55 -7.57 -13.13 -3.86
C GLU A 55 -7.77 -12.34 -2.58
N ASP A 56 -6.79 -12.39 -1.68
CA ASP A 56 -6.74 -11.59 -0.45
C ASP A 56 -6.78 -10.10 -0.76
N ALA A 57 -6.04 -9.65 -1.79
CA ALA A 57 -6.05 -8.26 -2.22
C ALA A 57 -7.43 -7.78 -2.69
N LYS A 58 -8.11 -8.55 -3.52
CA LYS A 58 -9.48 -8.24 -3.97
C LYS A 58 -10.48 -8.27 -2.81
N LYS A 59 -10.37 -9.25 -1.91
CA LYS A 59 -11.21 -9.34 -0.71
C LYS A 59 -11.01 -8.12 0.18
N ALA A 60 -9.77 -7.74 0.43
CA ALA A 60 -9.42 -6.58 1.23
C ALA A 60 -10.01 -5.29 0.65
N ILE A 61 -9.90 -5.08 -0.67
CA ILE A 61 -10.56 -3.94 -1.32
C ILE A 61 -12.07 -4.00 -1.08
N SER A 62 -12.73 -5.12 -1.38
CA SER A 62 -14.19 -5.17 -1.30
C SER A 62 -14.76 -5.12 0.12
N MET A 63 -14.02 -5.62 1.13
CA MET A 63 -14.46 -5.65 2.53
C MET A 63 -14.02 -4.42 3.33
N LEU A 64 -12.87 -3.84 3.00
CA LEU A 64 -12.27 -2.74 3.78
C LEU A 64 -12.44 -1.38 3.12
N ASN A 65 -12.72 -1.31 1.81
CA ASN A 65 -13.03 -0.05 1.15
C ASN A 65 -14.33 0.54 1.70
N GLY A 66 -14.25 1.77 2.19
CA GLY A 66 -15.37 2.47 2.81
C GLY A 66 -15.57 2.16 4.30
N LYS A 67 -14.74 1.31 4.93
CA LYS A 67 -14.82 1.10 6.38
C LYS A 67 -14.36 2.35 7.13
N THR A 68 -15.11 2.72 8.16
CA THR A 68 -14.77 3.81 9.08
C THR A 68 -13.70 3.39 10.08
N LEU A 69 -12.57 4.07 10.07
CA LEU A 69 -11.48 3.95 11.04
C LEU A 69 -11.28 5.29 11.74
N MET A 70 -11.45 5.33 13.07
CA MET A 70 -11.29 6.55 13.89
C MET A 70 -11.96 7.79 13.25
N GLU A 71 -13.27 7.69 12.96
CA GLU A 71 -14.10 8.75 12.36
C GLU A 71 -13.85 9.09 10.89
N ARG A 72 -12.98 8.35 10.18
CA ARG A 72 -12.76 8.54 8.73
C ARG A 72 -12.97 7.26 7.93
N ALA A 73 -13.72 7.36 6.84
CA ALA A 73 -13.90 6.24 5.91
C ALA A 73 -12.60 6.00 5.11
N LEU A 74 -11.94 4.86 5.35
CA LEU A 74 -10.77 4.45 4.59
C LEU A 74 -11.17 4.19 3.14
N ILE A 75 -10.33 4.62 2.20
CA ILE A 75 -10.52 4.37 0.77
C ILE A 75 -9.51 3.31 0.37
N VAL A 76 -9.96 2.12 0.00
CA VAL A 76 -9.08 1.02 -0.42
C VAL A 76 -9.31 0.76 -1.91
N ASN A 77 -8.25 0.81 -2.71
CA ASN A 77 -8.32 0.58 -4.15
C ASN A 77 -7.12 -0.24 -4.65
N GLU A 78 -7.22 -0.80 -5.86
CA GLU A 78 -6.07 -1.43 -6.51
C GLU A 78 -4.96 -0.38 -6.73
N ALA A 79 -3.78 -0.60 -6.17
CA ALA A 79 -2.66 0.31 -6.44
C ALA A 79 -2.24 0.13 -7.89
N LYS A 80 -2.12 1.25 -8.62
CA LYS A 80 -1.53 1.21 -9.97
C LYS A 80 -0.12 0.64 -9.85
N PRO A 81 0.30 -0.25 -10.77
CA PRO A 81 1.67 -0.73 -10.75
C PRO A 81 2.53 0.48 -11.06
N GLN A 82 3.28 0.97 -10.07
CA GLN A 82 4.54 1.57 -10.42
C GLN A 82 5.29 0.45 -11.12
N LYS A 83 5.36 0.52 -12.45
CA LYS A 83 6.44 -0.13 -13.19
C LYS A 83 7.68 0.20 -12.37
N LYS A 84 8.23 -0.79 -11.67
CA LYS A 84 9.58 -0.68 -11.14
C LYS A 84 10.42 -0.51 -12.39
N THR A 85 10.66 0.73 -12.81
CA THR A 85 11.81 1.11 -13.64
C THR A 85 13.06 0.95 -12.77
N GLY A 86 13.24 -0.26 -12.22
CA GLY A 86 14.54 -0.82 -11.92
C GLY A 86 14.95 -1.53 -13.20
N SER A 87 15.04 -0.77 -14.30
CA SER A 87 15.83 -1.16 -15.44
C SER A 87 17.23 -1.45 -14.90
N GLU A 88 17.56 -2.75 -14.88
CA GLU A 88 18.87 -3.26 -15.29
C GLU A 88 19.98 -2.21 -15.31
N PHE A 89 20.52 -1.84 -14.16
CA PHE A 89 21.96 -1.58 -14.10
C PHE A 89 22.65 -2.94 -14.11
N ARG A 90 22.58 -3.56 -15.29
CA ARG A 90 23.41 -4.68 -15.69
C ARG A 90 24.82 -4.11 -15.85
N GLY A 91 25.50 -3.90 -14.73
CA GLY A 91 26.93 -3.61 -14.66
C GLY A 91 27.72 -4.83 -15.12
N ARG A 92 27.55 -5.21 -16.38
CA ARG A 92 28.35 -6.22 -17.07
C ARG A 92 29.61 -5.54 -17.58
N GLY A 93 30.43 -5.07 -16.65
CA GLY A 93 31.77 -4.56 -16.92
C GLY A 93 32.79 -5.70 -16.85
N ASN A 94 32.67 -6.68 -17.75
CA ASN A 94 33.74 -7.63 -18.01
C ASN A 94 34.09 -7.53 -19.49
N ARG A 95 35.18 -6.82 -19.81
CA ARG A 95 35.87 -6.96 -21.08
C ARG A 95 37.33 -6.55 -20.91
N ASN A 96 38.20 -7.55 -20.88
CA ASN A 96 39.64 -7.42 -21.09
C ASN A 96 39.93 -6.66 -22.39
N HIS A 97 40.90 -5.75 -22.33
CA HIS A 97 41.90 -5.59 -23.38
C HIS A 97 43.24 -5.32 -22.71
#